data_AF-A0A7Y4VN31-F1
#
_entry.id   AF-A0A7Y4VN31-F1
#
_cell.length_a   1.000
_cell.length_b   1.000
_cell.length_c   1.000
_cell.angle_alpha   90.00
_cell.angle_beta   90.00
_cell.angle_gamma   90.00
#
_symmetry.space_group_name_H-M   'P 1'
#
loop_
_entity.id
_entity.type
_entity.pdbx_description
1 polymer ?
#
loop_
_entity_poly.entity_id
_entity_poly.type
_entity_poly.pdbx_seq_one_letter_code
_entity_poly.pdbx_strand_id
1 'polypeptide(L)'
;MRAILLFVFILLSSTRLFPQTNGSSWSEVKKTKVGTVKLYWFQNSPYGYVDESKRLRGMEVEIMEGFSRYLQKKYQIELTYQWIREGTFNEVMNRIQNNSQTGVFGLAGFSITEERRKQMKFSPSYMADIAVLVSTNDIPIARSKQELLKYMEGATALTAKGTVLEKELIEIQEENQVNFTIEHTGASMELIHVLASRKKSFGYLSLPVYLLSLDKGFTKLNRQNYFTMRYEGRGIGLPLSSDWDEPLNEYFASEEFTADTESIIASYVNMDLYRFLETFNPQNEVGLLNKEKDIQQVQLRLQQLELRDKTQKQLYLVITITVVTILLIIIVILFRRQASSHRLLKEQKAEIEAQSDQIIAINNNLETTIQERTRELANKNKALEEYAFITAHKLRAPLANILGLVSMIDQAHLREEEKDVVSNLKDSATKLDEIIHSVMNAIDRPNEQPPQA
;
A
#
# COMPACT_ATOMS: atom_id res chain seq x y z
N MET A 1 -31.49 35.09 -51.09
CA MET A 1 -32.44 34.77 -49.99
C MET A 1 -32.95 33.36 -50.22
N ARG A 2 -32.38 32.36 -49.54
CA ARG A 2 -32.86 30.96 -49.57
C ARG A 2 -33.11 30.55 -48.13
N ALA A 3 -34.38 30.41 -47.77
CA ALA A 3 -34.82 30.01 -46.45
C ALA A 3 -34.52 28.52 -46.25
N ILE A 4 -33.77 28.21 -45.19
CA ILE A 4 -33.50 26.85 -44.72
C ILE A 4 -34.67 26.46 -43.82
N LEU A 5 -35.48 25.51 -44.28
CA LEU A 5 -36.51 24.86 -43.46
C LEU A 5 -35.84 23.83 -42.55
N LEU A 6 -35.75 24.16 -41.26
CA LEU A 6 -35.35 23.26 -40.19
C LEU A 6 -36.58 22.43 -39.77
N PHE A 7 -36.60 21.16 -40.15
CA PHE A 7 -37.59 20.19 -39.68
C PHE A 7 -37.16 19.70 -38.29
N VAL A 8 -37.82 20.19 -37.24
CA VAL A 8 -37.66 19.69 -35.87
C VAL A 8 -38.51 18.43 -35.73
N PHE A 9 -37.85 17.27 -35.67
CA PHE A 9 -38.48 16.01 -35.28
C PHE A 9 -38.74 16.06 -33.77
N ILE A 10 -39.98 16.38 -33.38
CA ILE A 10 -40.45 16.18 -32.01
C ILE A 10 -40.71 14.69 -31.85
N LEU A 11 -39.77 13.97 -31.24
CA LEU A 11 -40.00 12.65 -30.66
C LEU A 11 -40.99 12.83 -29.50
N LEU A 12 -42.27 12.65 -29.80
CA LEU A 12 -43.32 12.40 -28.81
C LEU A 12 -43.01 11.05 -28.15
N SER A 13 -42.17 11.07 -27.13
CA SER A 13 -42.13 10.00 -26.13
C SER A 13 -43.47 10.01 -25.42
N SER A 14 -44.39 9.16 -25.88
CA SER A 14 -45.59 8.84 -25.11
C SER A 14 -45.14 8.14 -23.84
N THR A 15 -44.92 8.91 -22.78
CA THR A 15 -44.97 8.40 -21.42
C THR A 15 -46.38 7.87 -21.23
N ARG A 16 -46.55 6.54 -21.41
CA ARG A 16 -47.75 5.87 -20.95
C ARG A 16 -47.76 6.04 -19.43
N LEU A 17 -48.46 7.06 -18.96
CA LEU A 17 -49.00 7.11 -17.61
C LEU A 17 -49.85 5.84 -17.47
N PHE A 18 -49.27 4.78 -16.90
CA PHE A 18 -50.04 3.64 -16.46
C PHE A 18 -51.04 4.18 -15.43
N PRO A 19 -52.35 4.05 -15.67
CA PRO A 19 -53.34 4.34 -14.63
C PRO A 19 -52.98 3.56 -13.38
N GLN A 20 -53.40 4.01 -12.18
CA GLN A 20 -53.43 3.11 -11.03
C GLN A 20 -54.45 1.99 -11.31
N THR A 21 -54.05 1.00 -12.09
CA THR A 21 -54.86 -0.15 -12.42
C THR A 21 -54.94 -1.02 -11.18
N ASN A 22 -56.15 -1.41 -10.79
CA ASN A 22 -56.34 -2.45 -9.79
C ASN A 22 -55.69 -3.75 -10.29
N GLY A 23 -55.21 -4.57 -9.36
CA GLY A 23 -54.58 -5.85 -9.74
C GLY A 23 -55.60 -6.74 -10.47
N SER A 24 -55.23 -7.22 -11.65
CA SER A 24 -56.06 -8.12 -12.47
C SER A 24 -56.30 -9.45 -11.77
N SER A 25 -57.49 -10.02 -11.92
CA SER A 25 -57.78 -11.39 -11.43
C SER A 25 -57.16 -12.45 -12.33
N TRP A 26 -56.84 -13.62 -11.80
CA TRP A 26 -56.35 -14.73 -12.63
C TRP A 26 -57.38 -15.10 -13.70
N SER A 27 -58.67 -15.10 -13.32
CA SER A 27 -59.78 -15.38 -14.22
C SER A 27 -59.89 -14.39 -15.39
N GLU A 28 -59.54 -13.12 -15.18
CA GLU A 28 -59.45 -12.09 -16.21
C GLU A 28 -58.23 -12.32 -17.10
N VAL A 29 -57.05 -12.52 -16.49
CA VAL A 29 -55.78 -12.67 -17.23
C VAL A 29 -55.77 -13.92 -18.10
N LYS A 30 -56.42 -15.01 -17.68
CA LYS A 30 -56.62 -16.21 -18.52
C LYS A 30 -57.30 -15.87 -19.85
N LYS A 31 -58.21 -14.90 -19.88
CA LYS A 31 -58.97 -14.47 -21.07
C LYS A 31 -58.23 -13.43 -21.90
N THR A 32 -57.65 -12.43 -21.24
CA THR A 32 -57.00 -11.28 -21.91
C THR A 32 -55.58 -11.57 -22.35
N LYS A 33 -54.94 -12.59 -21.78
CA LYS A 33 -53.52 -12.93 -21.95
C LYS A 33 -52.53 -11.86 -21.46
N VAL A 34 -53.03 -10.79 -20.86
CA VAL A 34 -52.23 -9.69 -20.30
C VAL A 34 -52.82 -9.28 -18.97
N GLY A 35 -51.97 -9.08 -17.96
CA GLY A 35 -52.40 -8.71 -16.62
C GLY A 35 -51.40 -7.84 -15.87
N THR A 36 -51.89 -7.13 -14.87
CA THR A 36 -51.05 -6.41 -13.91
C THR A 36 -51.35 -6.89 -12.50
N VAL A 37 -50.34 -7.21 -11.70
CA VAL A 37 -50.52 -7.53 -10.28
C VAL A 37 -49.64 -6.66 -9.40
N LYS A 38 -50.12 -6.40 -8.18
CA LYS A 38 -49.42 -5.56 -7.20
C LYS A 38 -48.63 -6.44 -6.24
N LEU A 39 -47.35 -6.14 -6.10
CA LEU A 39 -46.43 -6.85 -5.20
C LEU A 39 -46.05 -5.91 -4.06
N TYR A 40 -46.61 -6.13 -2.88
CA TYR A 40 -46.28 -5.37 -1.67
C TYR A 40 -45.08 -6.01 -0.99
N TRP A 41 -44.04 -5.22 -0.73
CA TRP A 41 -42.79 -5.70 -0.12
C TRP A 41 -42.18 -4.65 0.80
N PHE A 42 -41.24 -5.04 1.64
CA PHE A 42 -40.49 -4.12 2.51
C PHE A 42 -39.00 -4.51 2.54
N GLN A 43 -38.13 -3.64 3.05
CA GLN A 43 -36.69 -3.91 3.08
C GLN A 43 -36.36 -5.05 4.05
N ASN A 44 -36.19 -6.27 3.53
CA ASN A 44 -36.00 -7.49 4.29
C ASN A 44 -35.06 -8.48 3.58
N SER A 45 -33.74 -8.26 3.70
CA SER A 45 -32.74 -9.18 3.15
C SER A 45 -32.71 -10.50 3.94
N PRO A 46 -32.61 -11.68 3.29
CA PRO A 46 -32.42 -11.91 1.85
C PRO A 46 -33.71 -12.10 1.00
N TYR A 47 -34.89 -11.85 1.55
CA TYR A 47 -36.18 -12.14 0.89
C TYR A 47 -36.55 -11.13 -0.19
N GLY A 48 -36.48 -9.84 0.12
CA GLY A 48 -36.75 -8.74 -0.78
C GLY A 48 -36.08 -7.47 -0.29
N TYR A 49 -35.14 -6.91 -1.04
CA TYR A 49 -34.35 -5.76 -0.62
C TYR A 49 -33.74 -5.03 -1.82
N VAL A 50 -33.43 -3.75 -1.62
CA VAL A 50 -32.64 -3.00 -2.61
C VAL A 50 -31.16 -3.16 -2.27
N ASP A 51 -30.37 -3.64 -3.24
CA ASP A 51 -28.92 -3.82 -3.12
C ASP A 51 -28.16 -2.48 -3.22
N GLU A 52 -26.84 -2.51 -3.00
CA GLU A 52 -25.98 -1.33 -3.11
C GLU A 52 -25.98 -0.71 -4.52
N SER A 53 -26.31 -1.50 -5.55
CA SER A 53 -26.48 -1.06 -6.93
C SER A 53 -27.88 -0.49 -7.21
N LYS A 54 -28.69 -0.26 -6.18
CA LYS A 54 -30.06 0.25 -6.25
C LYS A 54 -31.03 -0.63 -7.04
N ARG A 55 -30.77 -1.94 -7.13
CA ARG A 55 -31.67 -2.90 -7.77
C ARG A 55 -32.47 -3.66 -6.73
N LEU A 56 -33.76 -3.86 -7.00
CA LEU A 56 -34.60 -4.75 -6.21
C LEU A 56 -34.18 -6.20 -6.47
N ARG A 57 -33.84 -6.91 -5.41
CA ARG A 57 -33.36 -8.28 -5.41
C ARG A 57 -33.89 -9.05 -4.21
N GLY A 58 -33.75 -10.36 -4.23
CA GLY A 58 -34.14 -11.25 -3.13
C GLY A 58 -34.80 -12.52 -3.63
N MET A 59 -34.90 -13.51 -2.75
CA MET A 59 -35.49 -14.81 -3.08
C MET A 59 -36.94 -14.66 -3.57
N GLU A 60 -37.79 -13.91 -2.85
CA GLU A 60 -39.20 -13.74 -3.25
C GLU A 60 -39.34 -12.90 -4.54
N VAL A 61 -38.36 -12.02 -4.81
CA VAL A 61 -38.31 -11.25 -6.07
C VAL A 61 -38.06 -12.19 -7.26
N GLU A 62 -37.04 -13.03 -7.17
CA GLU A 62 -36.69 -13.97 -8.23
C GLU A 62 -37.73 -15.08 -8.40
N ILE A 63 -38.37 -15.53 -7.32
CA ILE A 63 -39.51 -16.47 -7.39
C ILE A 63 -40.64 -15.86 -8.22
N MET A 64 -40.99 -14.59 -8.00
CA MET A 64 -42.03 -13.92 -8.79
C MET A 64 -41.61 -13.69 -10.23
N GLU A 65 -40.35 -13.36 -10.50
CA GLU A 65 -39.84 -13.28 -11.88
C GLU A 65 -39.92 -14.63 -12.60
N GLY A 66 -39.58 -15.73 -11.91
CA GLY A 66 -39.74 -17.09 -12.41
C GLY A 66 -41.20 -17.45 -12.67
N PHE A 67 -42.11 -17.03 -11.78
CA PHE A 67 -43.54 -17.21 -11.97
C PHE A 67 -44.05 -16.52 -13.25
N SER A 68 -43.59 -15.29 -13.52
CA SER A 68 -43.94 -14.59 -14.76
C SER A 68 -43.44 -15.33 -16.00
N ARG A 69 -42.19 -15.83 -15.97
CA ARG A 69 -41.62 -16.66 -17.06
C ARG A 69 -42.42 -17.94 -17.28
N TYR A 70 -42.83 -18.61 -16.19
CA TYR A 70 -43.65 -19.81 -16.23
C TYR A 70 -45.01 -19.53 -16.90
N LEU A 71 -45.69 -18.46 -16.49
CA LEU A 71 -46.97 -18.07 -17.09
C LEU A 71 -46.84 -17.71 -18.57
N GLN A 72 -45.77 -17.01 -18.95
CA GLN A 72 -45.51 -16.69 -20.35
C GLN A 72 -45.28 -17.98 -21.17
N LYS A 73 -44.45 -18.90 -20.67
CA LYS A 73 -44.13 -20.15 -21.37
C LYS A 73 -45.36 -21.07 -21.50
N LYS A 74 -46.10 -21.26 -20.40
CA LYS A 74 -47.20 -22.23 -20.34
C LYS A 74 -48.51 -21.70 -20.89
N TYR A 75 -48.85 -20.45 -20.56
CA TYR A 75 -50.16 -19.88 -20.84
C TYR A 75 -50.15 -18.77 -21.89
N GLN A 76 -48.95 -18.36 -22.36
CA GLN A 76 -48.75 -17.20 -23.24
C GLN A 76 -49.33 -15.92 -22.60
N ILE A 77 -49.12 -15.79 -21.29
CA ILE A 77 -49.61 -14.67 -20.48
C ILE A 77 -48.47 -13.70 -20.17
N GLU A 78 -48.62 -12.46 -20.62
CA GLU A 78 -47.72 -11.36 -20.27
C GLU A 78 -48.16 -10.70 -18.95
N LEU A 79 -47.42 -10.96 -17.88
CA LEU A 79 -47.71 -10.43 -16.56
C LEU A 79 -46.78 -9.25 -16.21
N THR A 80 -47.38 -8.10 -15.88
CA THR A 80 -46.67 -6.92 -15.41
C THR A 80 -46.75 -6.81 -13.89
N TYR A 81 -45.62 -6.56 -13.24
CA TYR A 81 -45.55 -6.36 -11.80
C TYR A 81 -45.47 -4.89 -11.41
N GLN A 82 -46.38 -4.47 -10.54
CA GLN A 82 -46.30 -3.20 -9.84
C GLN A 82 -45.69 -3.43 -8.45
N TRP A 83 -44.39 -3.17 -8.31
CA TRP A 83 -43.67 -3.28 -7.05
C TRP A 83 -43.97 -2.09 -6.14
N ILE A 84 -44.57 -2.34 -4.98
CA ILE A 84 -44.98 -1.33 -4.01
C ILE A 84 -44.21 -1.56 -2.71
N ARG A 85 -43.31 -0.62 -2.38
CA ARG A 85 -42.53 -0.67 -1.15
C ARG A 85 -43.34 -0.09 0.01
N GLU A 86 -43.54 -0.89 1.04
CA GLU A 86 -44.05 -0.48 2.35
C GLU A 86 -42.88 -0.28 3.34
N GLY A 87 -43.13 0.40 4.45
CA GLY A 87 -42.13 0.72 5.47
C GLY A 87 -41.85 -0.44 6.43
N THR A 88 -42.88 -1.23 6.76
CA THR A 88 -42.79 -2.27 7.79
C THR A 88 -43.43 -3.59 7.38
N PHE A 89 -43.04 -4.67 8.06
CA PHE A 89 -43.68 -5.99 7.92
C PHE A 89 -45.21 -5.89 8.13
N ASN A 90 -45.65 -5.18 9.16
CA ASN A 90 -47.05 -5.04 9.52
C ASN A 90 -47.87 -4.31 8.44
N GLU A 91 -47.27 -3.33 7.76
CA GLU A 91 -47.91 -2.67 6.62
C GLU A 91 -48.16 -3.65 5.47
N VAL A 92 -47.16 -4.45 5.08
CA VAL A 92 -47.34 -5.49 4.05
C VAL A 92 -48.42 -6.49 4.49
N MET A 93 -48.38 -6.96 5.74
CA MET A 93 -49.41 -7.87 6.27
C MET A 93 -50.83 -7.28 6.14
N ASN A 94 -51.01 -6.02 6.57
CA ASN A 94 -52.30 -5.33 6.49
C ASN A 94 -52.79 -5.16 5.05
N ARG A 95 -51.88 -4.96 4.09
CA ARG A 95 -52.21 -4.88 2.65
C ARG A 95 -52.72 -6.18 2.08
N ILE A 96 -52.40 -7.31 2.69
CA ILE A 96 -52.88 -8.62 2.25
C ILE A 96 -54.18 -9.00 2.95
N GLN A 97 -54.23 -8.86 4.28
CA GLN A 97 -55.37 -9.27 5.08
C GLN A 97 -56.62 -8.42 4.83
N ASN A 98 -56.46 -7.12 4.56
CA ASN A 98 -57.59 -6.19 4.43
C ASN A 98 -57.96 -5.87 2.97
N ASN A 99 -57.38 -6.58 2.00
CA ASN A 99 -57.56 -6.28 0.59
C ASN A 99 -58.56 -7.24 -0.04
N SER A 100 -59.56 -6.68 -0.73
CA SER A 100 -60.56 -7.46 -1.46
C SER A 100 -60.14 -7.77 -2.90
N GLN A 101 -59.10 -7.10 -3.42
CA GLN A 101 -58.58 -7.32 -4.76
C GLN A 101 -57.85 -8.65 -4.86
N THR A 102 -57.99 -9.31 -6.01
CA THR A 102 -57.40 -10.64 -6.23
C THR A 102 -55.95 -10.59 -6.68
N GLY A 103 -55.60 -9.67 -7.59
CA GLY A 103 -54.26 -9.48 -8.17
C GLY A 103 -53.24 -8.79 -7.25
N VAL A 104 -53.13 -9.27 -6.01
CA VAL A 104 -52.32 -8.69 -4.95
C VAL A 104 -51.51 -9.78 -4.26
N PHE A 105 -50.22 -9.55 -4.08
CA PHE A 105 -49.29 -10.45 -3.43
C PHE A 105 -48.46 -9.70 -2.38
N GLY A 106 -48.13 -10.39 -1.30
CA GLY A 106 -47.25 -9.89 -0.24
C GLY A 106 -45.95 -10.69 -0.18
N LEU A 107 -44.84 -9.98 -0.30
CA LEU A 107 -43.48 -10.50 -0.30
C LEU A 107 -42.77 -9.96 0.95
N ALA A 108 -42.95 -10.70 2.04
CA ALA A 108 -42.44 -10.33 3.36
C ALA A 108 -41.72 -11.47 4.07
N GLY A 109 -41.51 -12.60 3.38
CA GLY A 109 -41.03 -13.84 3.97
C GLY A 109 -41.97 -14.36 5.05
N PHE A 110 -43.27 -14.42 4.79
CA PHE A 110 -44.25 -14.76 5.81
C PHE A 110 -44.08 -16.19 6.32
N SER A 111 -43.96 -16.34 7.64
CA SER A 111 -44.15 -17.63 8.32
C SER A 111 -45.56 -18.15 8.07
N ILE A 112 -45.66 -19.36 7.55
CA ILE A 112 -46.92 -20.06 7.33
C ILE A 112 -47.37 -20.66 8.67
N THR A 113 -48.57 -20.28 9.13
CA THR A 113 -49.19 -20.79 10.35
C THR A 113 -50.68 -21.00 10.16
N GLU A 114 -51.27 -21.94 10.91
CA GLU A 114 -52.72 -22.20 10.90
C GLU A 114 -53.54 -20.97 11.26
N GLU A 115 -53.04 -20.12 12.15
CA GLU A 115 -53.70 -18.86 12.52
C GLU A 115 -53.77 -17.89 11.33
N ARG A 116 -52.66 -17.75 10.59
CA ARG A 116 -52.61 -16.86 9.42
C ARG A 116 -53.44 -17.40 8.25
N ARG A 117 -53.54 -18.71 8.06
CA ARG A 117 -54.40 -19.33 7.04
C ARG A 117 -55.87 -18.91 7.15
N LYS A 118 -56.32 -18.51 8.35
CA LYS A 118 -57.68 -18.00 8.57
C LYS A 118 -57.90 -16.58 8.05
N GLN A 119 -56.82 -15.83 7.79
CA GLN A 119 -56.85 -14.40 7.44
C GLN A 119 -56.24 -14.12 6.06
N MET A 120 -55.47 -15.06 5.50
CA MET A 120 -54.83 -14.95 4.20
C MET A 120 -54.49 -16.33 3.62
N LYS A 121 -54.26 -16.37 2.31
CA LYS A 121 -53.72 -17.54 1.61
C LYS A 121 -52.19 -17.45 1.49
N PHE A 122 -51.56 -18.58 1.22
CA PHE A 122 -50.14 -18.70 0.98
C PHE A 122 -49.84 -19.48 -0.29
N SER A 123 -48.72 -19.18 -0.93
CA SER A 123 -48.05 -20.15 -1.80
C SER A 123 -47.64 -21.40 -1.00
N PRO A 124 -47.26 -22.50 -1.68
CA PRO A 124 -46.50 -23.55 -1.03
C PRO A 124 -45.20 -22.97 -0.45
N SER A 125 -44.61 -23.70 0.51
CA SER A 125 -43.37 -23.27 1.14
C SER A 125 -42.22 -23.28 0.12
N TYR A 126 -41.43 -22.20 0.06
CA TYR A 126 -40.20 -22.17 -0.73
C TYR A 126 -38.94 -22.43 0.11
N MET A 127 -39.02 -22.40 1.44
CA MET A 127 -37.92 -22.73 2.33
C MET A 127 -38.38 -23.00 3.76
N ALA A 128 -37.59 -23.75 4.52
CA ALA A 128 -37.77 -23.96 5.95
C ALA A 128 -37.78 -22.64 6.73
N ASP A 129 -38.69 -22.54 7.69
CA ASP A 129 -38.78 -21.38 8.58
C ASP A 129 -38.36 -21.75 10.00
N ILE A 130 -37.15 -21.33 10.36
CA ILE A 130 -36.57 -21.56 11.68
C ILE A 130 -36.18 -20.20 12.26
N ALA A 131 -36.51 -19.98 13.53
CA ALA A 131 -36.10 -18.81 14.28
C ALA A 131 -35.29 -19.22 15.51
N VAL A 132 -34.19 -18.51 15.74
CA VAL A 132 -33.32 -18.68 16.90
C VAL A 132 -33.34 -17.44 17.76
N LEU A 133 -33.31 -17.64 19.05
CA LEU A 133 -33.21 -16.57 20.01
C LEU A 133 -31.75 -16.10 20.10
N VAL A 134 -31.54 -14.79 19.94
CA VAL A 134 -30.23 -14.15 20.09
C VAL A 134 -30.28 -13.07 21.15
N SER A 135 -29.16 -12.84 21.82
CA SER A 135 -29.00 -11.81 22.84
C SER A 135 -27.74 -10.99 22.63
N THR A 136 -27.69 -9.84 23.29
CA THR A 136 -26.49 -9.04 23.43
C THR A 136 -25.40 -9.85 24.14
N ASN A 137 -24.13 -9.52 23.85
CA ASN A 137 -22.98 -10.28 24.37
C ASN A 137 -22.84 -10.25 25.91
N ASP A 138 -23.48 -9.29 26.59
CA ASP A 138 -23.51 -9.19 28.05
C ASP A 138 -24.53 -10.13 28.71
N ILE A 139 -25.47 -10.70 27.95
CA ILE A 139 -26.33 -11.81 28.40
C ILE A 139 -25.57 -13.12 28.12
N PRO A 140 -25.18 -13.90 29.16
CA PRO A 140 -24.46 -15.14 28.97
C PRO A 140 -25.28 -16.17 28.18
N ILE A 141 -24.59 -17.10 27.50
CA ILE A 141 -25.25 -18.27 26.92
C ILE A 141 -25.72 -19.16 28.09
N ALA A 142 -27.03 -19.31 28.22
CA ALA A 142 -27.62 -20.06 29.31
C ALA A 142 -27.34 -21.56 29.19
N ARG A 143 -27.13 -22.21 30.34
CA ARG A 143 -26.94 -23.66 30.48
C ARG A 143 -28.26 -24.39 30.73
N SER A 144 -29.33 -23.68 31.08
CA SER A 144 -30.69 -24.21 31.22
C SER A 144 -31.76 -23.20 30.78
N LYS A 145 -32.97 -23.68 30.49
CA LYS A 145 -34.13 -22.81 30.19
C LYS A 145 -34.41 -21.84 31.35
N GLN A 146 -34.32 -22.30 32.60
CA GLN A 146 -34.55 -21.48 33.79
C GLN A 146 -33.49 -20.38 33.96
N GLU A 147 -32.23 -20.69 33.65
CA GLU A 147 -31.16 -19.70 33.68
C GLU A 147 -31.37 -18.61 32.61
N LEU A 148 -31.81 -19.01 31.41
CA LEU A 148 -32.14 -18.06 30.36
C LEU A 148 -33.27 -17.11 30.77
N LEU A 149 -34.36 -17.64 31.33
CA LEU A 149 -35.47 -16.84 31.84
C LEU A 149 -35.01 -15.83 32.90
N LYS A 150 -34.10 -16.23 33.79
CA LYS A 150 -33.49 -15.31 34.77
C LYS A 150 -32.68 -14.19 34.10
N TYR A 151 -32.00 -14.45 32.99
CA TYR A 151 -31.27 -13.42 32.24
C TYR A 151 -32.18 -12.48 31.45
N MET A 152 -33.37 -12.95 31.06
CA MET A 152 -34.39 -12.14 30.39
C MET A 152 -35.11 -11.18 31.34
N GLU A 153 -35.15 -11.49 32.64
CA GLU A 153 -35.82 -10.65 33.64
C GLU A 153 -35.25 -9.21 33.63
N GLY A 154 -36.14 -8.24 33.36
CA GLY A 154 -35.81 -6.82 33.24
C GLY A 154 -34.99 -6.45 31.98
N ALA A 155 -34.81 -7.37 31.04
CA ALA A 155 -34.17 -7.09 29.76
C ALA A 155 -35.17 -6.51 28.74
N THR A 156 -34.68 -6.16 27.55
CA THR A 156 -35.52 -5.65 26.46
C THR A 156 -35.53 -6.61 25.28
N ALA A 157 -36.69 -7.17 24.98
CA ALA A 157 -36.95 -7.96 23.80
C ALA A 157 -37.19 -7.06 22.57
N LEU A 158 -36.57 -7.40 21.45
CA LEU A 158 -36.72 -6.74 20.16
C LEU A 158 -37.43 -7.64 19.18
N THR A 159 -38.43 -7.10 18.50
CA THR A 159 -39.15 -7.82 17.45
C THR A 159 -39.77 -6.86 16.44
N ALA A 160 -40.13 -7.37 15.27
CA ALA A 160 -40.95 -6.61 14.33
C ALA A 160 -42.44 -6.81 14.69
N LYS A 161 -43.18 -5.69 14.72
CA LYS A 161 -44.61 -5.68 15.04
C LYS A 161 -45.42 -6.55 14.07
N GLY A 162 -46.35 -7.34 14.59
CA GLY A 162 -47.26 -8.22 13.83
C GLY A 162 -46.61 -9.54 13.37
N THR A 163 -45.34 -9.77 13.69
CA THR A 163 -44.69 -11.05 13.37
C THR A 163 -45.14 -12.16 14.32
N VAL A 164 -45.02 -13.42 13.88
CA VAL A 164 -45.22 -14.58 14.78
C VAL A 164 -44.26 -14.52 15.97
N LEU A 165 -43.07 -13.96 15.78
CA LEU A 165 -42.03 -13.86 16.81
C LEU A 165 -42.39 -12.88 17.93
N GLU A 166 -43.21 -11.87 17.65
CA GLU A 166 -43.80 -11.03 18.71
C GLU A 166 -44.71 -11.86 19.62
N LYS A 167 -45.54 -12.74 19.03
CA LYS A 167 -46.40 -13.65 19.78
C LYS A 167 -45.58 -14.63 20.62
N GLU A 168 -44.51 -15.20 20.07
CA GLU A 168 -43.61 -16.09 20.83
C GLU A 168 -43.03 -15.40 22.07
N LEU A 169 -42.64 -14.13 21.95
CA LEU A 169 -42.11 -13.37 23.07
C LEU A 169 -43.19 -13.15 24.15
N ILE A 170 -44.42 -12.83 23.76
CA ILE A 170 -45.56 -12.68 24.68
C ILE A 170 -45.85 -14.01 25.39
N GLU A 171 -45.90 -15.11 24.64
CA GLU A 171 -46.12 -16.46 25.20
C GLU A 171 -45.00 -16.82 26.21
N ILE A 172 -43.74 -16.47 25.94
CA ILE A 172 -42.64 -16.66 26.89
C ILE A 172 -42.90 -15.88 28.19
N GLN A 173 -43.37 -14.63 28.13
CA GLN A 173 -43.71 -13.84 29.33
C GLN A 173 -44.81 -14.49 30.15
N GLU A 174 -45.91 -14.85 29.48
CA GLU A 174 -47.12 -15.37 30.12
C GLU A 174 -46.90 -16.76 30.73
N GLU A 175 -46.33 -17.69 29.97
CA GLU A 175 -46.15 -19.08 30.41
C GLU A 175 -45.10 -19.22 31.51
N ASN A 176 -44.07 -18.36 31.52
CA ASN A 176 -42.92 -18.48 32.41
C ASN A 176 -42.89 -17.43 33.52
N GLN A 177 -43.86 -16.52 33.56
CA GLN A 177 -43.97 -15.44 34.56
C GLN A 177 -42.69 -14.59 34.64
N VAL A 178 -42.09 -14.30 33.48
CA VAL A 178 -40.87 -13.48 33.35
C VAL A 178 -41.24 -12.10 32.81
N ASN A 179 -40.68 -11.05 33.39
CA ASN A 179 -40.99 -9.68 32.99
C ASN A 179 -39.85 -9.07 32.16
N PHE A 180 -40.18 -8.60 30.96
CA PHE A 180 -39.26 -7.85 30.09
C PHE A 180 -40.02 -6.84 29.25
N THR A 181 -39.34 -5.82 28.72
CA THR A 181 -39.97 -4.84 27.85
C THR A 181 -39.89 -5.31 26.40
N ILE A 182 -41.00 -5.27 25.65
CA ILE A 182 -41.00 -5.52 24.21
C ILE A 182 -40.91 -4.16 23.50
N GLU A 183 -39.88 -4.00 22.69
CA GLU A 183 -39.70 -2.85 21.80
C GLU A 183 -39.74 -3.29 20.33
N HIS A 184 -40.39 -2.48 19.50
CA HIS A 184 -40.52 -2.77 18.08
C HIS A 184 -39.31 -2.24 17.30
N THR A 185 -38.82 -3.08 16.39
CA THR A 185 -37.76 -2.75 15.41
C THR A 185 -38.24 -3.05 14.00
N GLY A 186 -37.49 -2.61 13.00
CA GLY A 186 -37.73 -3.02 11.61
C GLY A 186 -37.33 -4.47 11.33
N ALA A 187 -36.83 -4.72 10.12
CA ALA A 187 -36.43 -6.06 9.69
C ALA A 187 -35.22 -6.62 10.46
N SER A 188 -34.88 -7.89 10.22
CA SER A 188 -33.80 -8.60 10.93
C SER A 188 -32.45 -7.86 10.94
N MET A 189 -32.11 -7.12 9.88
CA MET A 189 -30.85 -6.36 9.83
C MET A 189 -30.81 -5.20 10.83
N GLU A 190 -31.94 -4.51 11.04
CA GLU A 190 -32.02 -3.44 12.03
C GLU A 190 -31.93 -4.02 13.44
N LEU A 191 -32.65 -5.12 13.70
CA LEU A 191 -32.58 -5.85 14.96
C LEU A 191 -31.13 -6.25 15.30
N ILE A 192 -30.40 -6.81 14.32
CA ILE A 192 -28.97 -7.16 14.47
C ILE A 192 -28.15 -5.92 14.85
N HIS A 193 -28.34 -4.80 14.16
CA HIS A 193 -27.59 -3.57 14.43
C HIS A 193 -27.87 -3.03 15.84
N VAL A 194 -29.15 -3.00 16.23
CA VAL A 194 -29.59 -2.53 17.55
C VAL A 194 -29.04 -3.41 18.66
N LEU A 195 -29.09 -4.74 18.51
CA LEU A 195 -28.48 -5.68 19.46
C LEU A 195 -26.95 -5.50 19.53
N ALA A 196 -26.29 -5.17 18.42
CA ALA A 196 -24.83 -4.95 18.40
C ALA A 196 -24.38 -3.73 19.22
N SER A 197 -25.27 -2.73 19.37
CA SER A 197 -24.93 -1.41 19.92
C SER A 197 -25.48 -1.17 21.32
N ARG A 198 -26.24 -2.09 21.89
CA ARG A 198 -26.85 -1.93 23.23
C ARG A 198 -26.61 -3.14 24.12
N LYS A 199 -27.11 -3.05 25.36
CA LYS A 199 -26.93 -4.07 26.42
C LYS A 199 -28.27 -4.63 26.87
N LYS A 200 -28.22 -5.75 27.60
CA LYS A 200 -29.38 -6.43 28.20
C LYS A 200 -30.58 -6.53 27.25
N SER A 201 -30.32 -7.01 26.04
CA SER A 201 -31.36 -7.11 25.03
C SER A 201 -31.31 -8.42 24.29
N PHE A 202 -32.45 -8.85 23.80
CA PHE A 202 -32.57 -10.09 23.06
C PHE A 202 -33.69 -10.00 22.03
N GLY A 203 -33.78 -10.97 21.15
CA GLY A 203 -34.82 -11.03 20.13
C GLY A 203 -34.66 -12.27 19.28
N TYR A 204 -35.63 -12.50 18.40
CA TYR A 204 -35.57 -13.60 17.46
C TYR A 204 -34.95 -13.16 16.14
N LEU A 205 -34.13 -14.05 15.57
CA LEU A 205 -33.66 -13.96 14.20
C LEU A 205 -34.06 -15.21 13.43
N SER A 206 -34.44 -15.01 12.18
CA SER A 206 -34.49 -16.10 11.20
C SER A 206 -33.12 -16.79 11.16
N LEU A 207 -33.08 -18.11 11.31
CA LEU A 207 -31.83 -18.88 11.29
C LEU A 207 -31.00 -18.66 10.02
N PRO A 208 -31.58 -18.61 8.80
CA PRO A 208 -30.82 -18.22 7.61
C PRO A 208 -30.14 -16.87 7.76
N VAL A 209 -30.83 -15.87 8.32
CA VAL A 209 -30.27 -14.52 8.53
C VAL A 209 -29.15 -14.56 9.56
N TYR A 210 -29.36 -15.27 10.69
CA TYR A 210 -28.33 -15.42 11.72
C TYR A 210 -27.07 -16.08 11.18
N LEU A 211 -27.18 -17.21 10.48
CA LEU A 211 -26.03 -17.92 9.92
C LEU A 211 -25.34 -17.11 8.81
N LEU A 212 -26.08 -16.38 7.98
CA LEU A 212 -25.50 -15.47 6.99
C LEU A 212 -24.76 -14.30 7.63
N SER A 213 -25.29 -13.74 8.71
CA SER A 213 -24.59 -12.70 9.47
C SER A 213 -23.33 -13.26 10.09
N LEU A 214 -23.40 -14.47 10.67
CA LEU A 214 -22.25 -15.16 11.19
C LEU A 214 -21.22 -15.35 10.09
N ASP A 215 -21.57 -15.87 8.91
CA ASP A 215 -20.71 -16.10 7.73
C ASP A 215 -20.07 -14.83 7.16
N LYS A 216 -20.71 -13.67 7.34
CA LYS A 216 -20.15 -12.33 7.01
C LYS A 216 -19.20 -11.77 8.07
N GLY A 217 -18.92 -12.52 9.13
CA GLY A 217 -17.97 -12.18 10.20
C GLY A 217 -18.60 -11.42 11.36
N PHE A 218 -19.93 -11.36 11.42
CA PHE A 218 -20.62 -10.68 12.50
C PHE A 218 -20.79 -11.60 13.71
N THR A 219 -20.01 -11.36 14.76
CA THR A 219 -19.90 -12.24 15.95
C THR A 219 -20.34 -11.58 17.27
N LYS A 220 -21.05 -10.44 17.19
CA LYS A 220 -21.43 -9.64 18.37
C LYS A 220 -22.74 -10.06 19.04
N LEU A 221 -23.24 -11.27 18.76
CA LEU A 221 -24.47 -11.80 19.33
C LEU A 221 -24.21 -13.16 19.93
N ASN A 222 -24.83 -13.40 21.08
CA ASN A 222 -24.91 -14.71 21.69
C ASN A 222 -26.20 -15.37 21.23
N ARG A 223 -26.12 -16.46 20.46
CA ARG A 223 -27.29 -17.30 20.24
C ARG A 223 -27.56 -18.12 21.50
N GLN A 224 -28.81 -18.15 21.93
CA GLN A 224 -29.25 -18.98 23.04
C GLN A 224 -29.67 -20.35 22.52
N ASN A 225 -29.29 -21.41 23.25
CA ASN A 225 -29.54 -22.81 22.86
C ASN A 225 -30.95 -23.30 23.22
N TYR A 226 -31.87 -22.37 23.45
CA TYR A 226 -33.22 -22.63 23.93
C TYR A 226 -34.21 -21.75 23.16
N PHE A 227 -35.47 -22.18 23.13
CA PHE A 227 -36.55 -21.51 22.41
C PHE A 227 -36.32 -21.39 20.90
N THR A 228 -35.59 -22.32 20.29
CA THR A 228 -35.51 -22.45 18.83
C THR A 228 -36.88 -22.87 18.29
N MET A 229 -37.44 -22.08 17.37
CA MET A 229 -38.76 -22.31 16.78
C MET A 229 -38.63 -22.84 15.36
N ARG A 230 -39.53 -23.74 14.95
CA ARG A 230 -39.68 -24.19 13.57
C ARG A 230 -41.15 -24.10 13.18
N TYR A 231 -41.42 -23.39 12.10
CA TYR A 231 -42.73 -23.27 11.48
C TYR A 231 -42.81 -24.15 10.23
N GLU A 232 -44.00 -24.24 9.62
CA GLU A 232 -44.24 -25.05 8.42
C GLU A 232 -43.31 -24.64 7.25
N GLY A 233 -43.02 -23.34 7.15
CA GLY A 233 -42.14 -22.79 6.12
C GLY A 233 -42.46 -21.33 5.83
N ARG A 234 -41.84 -20.80 4.77
CA ARG A 234 -42.08 -19.44 4.28
C ARG A 234 -42.85 -19.45 2.98
N GLY A 235 -43.82 -18.55 2.86
CA GLY A 235 -44.68 -18.45 1.68
C GLY A 235 -44.99 -17.03 1.28
N ILE A 236 -45.36 -16.88 0.01
CA ILE A 236 -45.88 -15.64 -0.56
C ILE A 236 -47.32 -15.47 -0.09
N GLY A 237 -47.67 -14.30 0.42
CA GLY A 237 -49.00 -14.02 0.94
C GLY A 237 -49.97 -13.59 -0.14
N LEU A 238 -51.21 -14.08 -0.10
CA LEU A 238 -52.30 -13.62 -0.97
C LEU A 238 -53.56 -13.31 -0.14
N PRO A 239 -54.40 -12.35 -0.55
CA PRO A 239 -55.69 -12.14 0.10
C PRO A 239 -56.58 -13.38 0.03
N LEU A 240 -57.49 -13.54 1.00
CA LEU A 240 -58.45 -14.66 1.01
C LEU A 240 -59.33 -14.72 -0.25
N SER A 241 -59.63 -13.56 -0.84
CA SER A 241 -60.41 -13.45 -2.07
C SER A 241 -59.64 -13.81 -3.33
N SER A 242 -58.31 -13.96 -3.26
CA SER A 242 -57.46 -14.15 -4.44
C SER A 242 -57.78 -15.47 -5.17
N ASP A 243 -57.78 -15.41 -6.50
CA ASP A 243 -57.87 -16.54 -7.42
C ASP A 243 -56.49 -16.89 -8.05
N TRP A 244 -55.43 -16.22 -7.60
CA TRP A 244 -54.06 -16.44 -8.06
C TRP A 244 -53.32 -17.58 -7.33
N ASP A 245 -53.92 -18.14 -6.28
CA ASP A 245 -53.39 -19.32 -5.60
C ASP A 245 -53.35 -20.55 -6.52
N GLU A 246 -54.33 -20.70 -7.43
CA GLU A 246 -54.33 -21.78 -8.44
C GLU A 246 -53.04 -21.80 -9.29
N PRO A 247 -52.72 -20.76 -10.09
CA PRO A 247 -51.54 -20.78 -10.94
C PRO A 247 -50.24 -20.74 -10.14
N LEU A 248 -50.26 -20.14 -8.95
CA LEU A 248 -49.07 -20.08 -8.09
C LEU A 248 -48.74 -21.47 -7.53
N ASN A 249 -49.73 -22.22 -7.04
CA ASN A 249 -49.53 -23.60 -6.59
C ASN A 249 -49.03 -24.49 -7.74
N GLU A 250 -49.57 -24.29 -8.94
CA GLU A 250 -49.15 -25.03 -10.13
C GLU A 250 -47.68 -24.75 -10.49
N TYR A 251 -47.26 -23.48 -10.42
CA TYR A 251 -45.87 -23.11 -10.62
C TYR A 251 -44.95 -23.75 -9.58
N PHE A 252 -45.30 -23.71 -8.31
CA PHE A 252 -44.48 -24.34 -7.26
C PHE A 252 -44.39 -25.86 -7.39
N ALA A 253 -45.38 -26.51 -8.01
CA ALA A 253 -45.36 -27.93 -8.31
C ALA A 253 -44.63 -28.28 -9.64
N SER A 254 -44.14 -27.28 -10.39
CA SER A 254 -43.53 -27.48 -11.71
C SER A 254 -42.07 -27.92 -11.64
N GLU A 255 -41.61 -28.59 -12.70
CA GLU A 255 -40.20 -28.91 -12.90
C GLU A 255 -39.36 -27.63 -13.03
N GLU A 256 -39.91 -26.58 -13.65
CA GLU A 256 -39.25 -25.28 -13.76
C GLU A 256 -38.92 -24.67 -12.39
N PHE A 257 -39.89 -24.64 -11.46
CA PHE A 257 -39.63 -24.14 -10.11
C PHE A 257 -38.64 -25.03 -9.36
N THR A 258 -38.77 -26.35 -9.49
CA THR A 258 -37.82 -27.28 -8.85
C THR A 258 -36.39 -27.05 -9.33
N ALA A 259 -36.19 -26.80 -10.63
CA ALA A 259 -34.88 -26.49 -11.21
C ALA A 259 -34.34 -25.12 -10.78
N ASP A 260 -35.22 -24.11 -10.69
CA ASP A 260 -34.82 -22.74 -10.36
C ASP A 260 -34.59 -22.55 -8.84
N THR A 261 -35.32 -23.27 -7.97
CA THR A 261 -35.34 -23.02 -6.52
C THR A 261 -33.97 -23.12 -5.88
N GLU A 262 -33.19 -24.17 -6.18
CA GLU A 262 -31.83 -24.31 -5.66
C GLU A 262 -30.94 -23.14 -6.10
N SER A 263 -31.04 -22.72 -7.37
CA SER A 263 -30.25 -21.60 -7.91
C SER A 263 -30.65 -20.25 -7.30
N ILE A 264 -31.96 -20.00 -7.14
CA ILE A 264 -32.48 -18.80 -6.49
C ILE A 264 -31.94 -18.76 -5.06
N ILE A 265 -32.11 -19.83 -4.29
CA ILE A 265 -31.71 -19.84 -2.88
C ILE A 265 -30.18 -19.72 -2.76
N ALA A 266 -29.40 -20.44 -3.57
CA ALA A 266 -27.94 -20.37 -3.59
C ALA A 266 -27.38 -18.96 -3.85
N SER A 267 -28.13 -18.13 -4.58
CA SER A 267 -27.74 -16.75 -4.91
C SER A 267 -27.80 -15.81 -3.69
N TYR A 268 -28.57 -16.18 -2.66
CA TYR A 268 -28.78 -15.35 -1.47
C TYR A 268 -28.37 -16.01 -0.15
N VAL A 269 -28.40 -17.34 -0.11
CA VAL A 269 -28.03 -18.19 1.02
C VAL A 269 -27.07 -19.24 0.48
N ASN A 270 -25.89 -19.42 1.08
CA ASN A 270 -24.95 -20.47 0.65
C ASN A 270 -25.67 -21.83 0.56
N MET A 271 -25.47 -22.59 -0.52
CA MET A 271 -26.13 -23.90 -0.76
C MET A 271 -25.96 -24.88 0.40
N ASP A 272 -24.80 -24.89 1.04
CA ASP A 272 -24.52 -25.73 2.20
C ASP A 272 -25.29 -25.27 3.46
N LEU A 273 -25.54 -23.96 3.60
CA LEU A 273 -26.46 -23.43 4.61
C LEU A 273 -27.90 -23.82 4.29
N TYR A 274 -28.34 -23.70 3.04
CA TYR A 274 -29.69 -24.07 2.62
C TYR A 274 -30.01 -25.53 2.95
N ARG A 275 -29.15 -26.47 2.53
CA ARG A 275 -29.33 -27.90 2.84
C ARG A 275 -29.37 -28.19 4.33
N PHE A 276 -28.55 -27.48 5.11
CA PHE A 276 -28.60 -27.57 6.56
C PHE A 276 -29.95 -27.12 7.11
N LEU A 277 -30.48 -25.97 6.65
CA LEU A 277 -31.76 -25.43 7.11
C LEU A 277 -32.94 -26.38 6.85
N GLU A 278 -33.00 -27.00 5.67
CA GLU A 278 -34.09 -27.92 5.31
C GLU A 278 -34.12 -29.18 6.19
N THR A 279 -32.93 -29.66 6.58
CA THR A 279 -32.78 -30.89 7.36
C THR A 279 -32.67 -30.64 8.88
N PHE A 280 -32.49 -29.39 9.30
CA PHE A 280 -32.28 -29.05 10.70
C PHE A 280 -33.51 -29.35 11.55
N ASN A 281 -33.27 -30.00 12.69
CA ASN A 281 -34.27 -30.26 13.71
C ASN A 281 -33.94 -29.42 14.95
N PRO A 282 -34.84 -28.53 15.42
CA PRO A 282 -34.65 -27.74 16.64
C PRO A 282 -34.32 -28.55 17.90
N GLN A 283 -34.69 -29.84 17.94
CA GLN A 283 -34.35 -30.72 19.06
C GLN A 283 -32.87 -31.14 19.07
N ASN A 284 -32.15 -30.90 17.97
CA ASN A 284 -30.72 -31.21 17.81
C ASN A 284 -29.87 -29.93 17.79
N GLU A 285 -29.78 -29.27 18.94
CA GLU A 285 -28.94 -28.07 19.13
C GLU A 285 -27.45 -28.32 18.83
N VAL A 286 -26.97 -29.56 19.01
CA VAL A 286 -25.58 -29.94 18.70
C VAL A 286 -25.26 -29.76 17.22
N GLY A 287 -26.22 -30.07 16.32
CA GLY A 287 -26.07 -29.86 14.88
C GLY A 287 -25.85 -28.38 14.53
N LEU A 288 -26.61 -27.48 15.15
CA LEU A 288 -26.47 -26.04 14.94
C LEU A 288 -25.16 -25.50 15.52
N LEU A 289 -24.77 -25.94 16.72
CA LEU A 289 -23.48 -25.57 17.32
C LEU A 289 -22.28 -26.01 16.46
N ASN A 290 -22.33 -27.22 15.90
CA ASN A 290 -21.31 -27.68 14.96
C ASN A 290 -21.29 -26.80 13.71
N LYS A 291 -22.45 -26.43 13.17
CA LYS A 291 -22.53 -25.56 12.00
C LYS A 291 -21.94 -24.18 12.25
N GLU A 292 -22.27 -23.57 13.39
CA GLU A 292 -21.70 -22.29 13.82
C GLU A 292 -20.18 -22.37 13.97
N LYS A 293 -19.69 -23.45 14.58
CA LYS A 293 -18.26 -23.71 14.74
C LYS A 293 -17.56 -23.85 13.39
N ASP A 294 -18.15 -24.56 12.43
CA ASP A 294 -17.59 -24.71 11.08
C ASP A 294 -17.46 -23.35 10.37
N ILE A 295 -18.52 -22.53 10.41
CA ILE A 295 -18.51 -21.17 9.85
C ILE A 295 -17.41 -20.33 10.50
N GLN A 296 -17.35 -20.30 11.83
CA GLN A 296 -16.33 -19.56 12.57
C GLN A 296 -14.91 -20.06 12.27
N GLN A 297 -14.71 -21.37 12.13
CA GLN A 297 -13.40 -21.94 11.78
C GLN A 297 -12.93 -21.52 10.39
N VAL A 298 -13.84 -21.48 9.41
CA VAL A 298 -13.55 -20.97 8.06
C VAL A 298 -13.12 -19.50 8.14
N GLN A 299 -13.83 -18.69 8.90
CA GLN A 299 -13.49 -17.26 9.08
C GLN A 299 -12.16 -17.03 9.77
N LEU A 300 -11.90 -17.77 10.86
CA LEU A 300 -10.62 -17.70 11.56
C LEU A 300 -9.47 -18.07 10.62
N ARG A 301 -9.65 -19.06 9.74
CA ARG A 301 -8.66 -19.43 8.71
C ARG A 301 -8.46 -18.31 7.70
N LEU A 302 -9.53 -17.67 7.22
CA LEU A 302 -9.44 -16.53 6.30
C LEU A 302 -8.70 -15.34 6.94
N GLN A 303 -9.00 -15.02 8.20
CA GLN A 303 -8.29 -14.00 8.96
C GLN A 303 -6.80 -14.34 9.14
N GLN A 304 -6.47 -15.60 9.43
CA GLN A 304 -5.07 -16.05 9.52
C GLN A 304 -4.32 -15.91 8.19
N LEU A 305 -4.98 -16.18 7.06
CA LEU A 305 -4.39 -15.98 5.74
C LEU A 305 -4.15 -14.49 5.45
N GLU A 306 -5.10 -13.62 5.78
CA GLU A 306 -4.95 -12.17 5.62
C GLU A 306 -3.82 -11.61 6.50
N LEU A 307 -3.75 -12.06 7.77
CA LEU A 307 -2.66 -11.70 8.66
C LEU A 307 -1.32 -12.19 8.14
N ARG A 308 -1.24 -13.43 7.63
CA ARG A 308 -0.03 -13.99 7.04
C ARG A 308 0.44 -13.19 5.83
N ASP A 309 -0.47 -12.79 4.94
CA ASP A 309 -0.15 -11.93 3.79
C ASP A 309 0.39 -10.56 4.25
N LYS A 310 -0.26 -9.93 5.25
CA LYS A 310 0.22 -8.67 5.85
C LYS A 310 1.62 -8.83 6.47
N THR A 311 1.85 -9.89 7.24
CA THR A 311 3.15 -10.19 7.85
C THR A 311 4.23 -10.45 6.79
N GLN A 312 3.90 -11.17 5.71
CA GLN A 312 4.84 -11.39 4.59
C GLN A 312 5.22 -10.07 3.91
N LYS A 313 4.25 -9.21 3.60
CA LYS A 313 4.51 -7.88 3.02
C LYS A 313 5.36 -7.01 3.94
N GLN A 314 5.07 -7.00 5.24
CA GLN A 314 5.88 -6.29 6.23
C GLN A 314 7.32 -6.82 6.28
N LEU A 315 7.52 -8.14 6.25
CA LEU A 315 8.85 -8.75 6.23
C LEU A 315 9.67 -8.32 5.01
N TYR A 316 9.08 -8.36 3.80
CA TYR A 316 9.77 -7.90 2.59
C TYR A 316 10.13 -6.41 2.64
N LEU A 317 9.25 -5.58 3.18
CA LEU A 317 9.51 -4.16 3.36
C LEU A 317 10.69 -3.92 4.33
N VAL A 318 10.72 -4.63 5.47
CA VAL A 318 11.83 -4.55 6.43
C VAL A 318 13.15 -4.98 5.77
N ILE A 319 13.17 -6.13 5.10
CA ILE A 319 14.37 -6.62 4.39
C ILE A 319 14.86 -5.59 3.37
N THR A 320 13.96 -5.00 2.59
CA THR A 320 14.30 -3.99 1.57
C THR A 320 14.92 -2.75 2.22
N ILE A 321 14.31 -2.23 3.28
CA ILE A 321 14.84 -1.07 4.02
C ILE A 321 16.22 -1.39 4.61
N THR A 322 16.40 -2.57 5.20
CA THR A 322 17.69 -3.01 5.74
C THR A 322 18.76 -3.05 4.65
N VAL A 323 18.47 -3.65 3.49
CA VAL A 323 19.40 -3.72 2.36
C VAL A 323 19.76 -2.31 1.85
N VAL A 324 18.77 -1.44 1.65
CA VAL A 324 19.00 -0.05 1.23
C VAL A 324 19.86 0.71 2.25
N THR A 325 19.60 0.51 3.54
CA THR A 325 20.37 1.15 4.62
C THR A 325 21.82 0.67 4.61
N ILE A 326 22.05 -0.64 4.45
CA ILE A 326 23.40 -1.21 4.32
C ILE A 326 24.11 -0.63 3.09
N LEU A 327 23.43 -0.54 1.94
CA LEU A 327 24.00 0.05 0.72
C LEU A 327 24.36 1.53 0.93
N LEU A 328 23.50 2.32 1.60
CA LEU A 328 23.79 3.71 1.92
C LEU A 328 25.00 3.85 2.85
N ILE A 329 25.12 2.99 3.86
CA ILE A 329 26.29 2.98 4.76
C ILE A 329 27.56 2.67 3.96
N ILE A 330 27.53 1.68 3.06
CA ILE A 330 28.66 1.36 2.19
C ILE A 330 29.03 2.54 1.30
N ILE A 331 28.05 3.20 0.67
CA ILE A 331 28.27 4.39 -0.18
C ILE A 331 28.95 5.50 0.63
N VAL A 332 28.49 5.78 1.85
CA VAL A 332 29.09 6.81 2.73
C VAL A 332 30.53 6.45 3.09
N ILE A 333 30.82 5.19 3.40
CA ILE A 333 32.18 4.73 3.71
C ILE A 333 33.10 4.90 2.49
N LEU A 334 32.64 4.50 1.30
CA LEU A 334 33.40 4.63 0.06
C LEU A 334 33.67 6.11 -0.28
N PHE A 335 32.66 6.96 -0.15
CA PHE A 335 32.79 8.41 -0.40
C PHE A 335 33.79 9.07 0.56
N ARG A 336 33.74 8.74 1.86
CA ARG A 336 34.72 9.24 2.84
C ARG A 336 36.14 8.78 2.52
N ARG A 337 36.32 7.51 2.14
CA ARG A 337 37.63 6.99 1.72
C ARG A 337 38.16 7.71 0.48
N GLN A 338 37.30 7.91 -0.52
CA GLN A 338 37.66 8.60 -1.75
C GLN A 338 38.06 10.06 -1.50
N ALA A 339 37.31 10.78 -0.67
CA ALA A 339 37.62 12.17 -0.31
C ALA A 339 38.99 12.30 0.39
N SER A 340 39.28 11.42 1.35
CA SER A 340 40.59 11.39 2.02
C SER A 340 41.73 11.07 1.06
N SER A 341 41.52 10.11 0.14
CA SER A 341 42.52 9.77 -0.89
C SER A 341 42.80 10.93 -1.85
N HIS A 342 41.77 11.66 -2.30
CA HIS A 342 41.96 12.86 -3.12
C HIS A 342 42.73 13.96 -2.40
N ARG A 343 42.46 14.15 -1.10
CA ARG A 343 43.20 15.13 -0.31
C ARG A 343 44.68 14.77 -0.20
N LEU A 344 44.98 13.52 0.13
CA LEU A 344 46.36 13.03 0.22
C LEU A 344 47.09 13.17 -1.13
N LEU A 345 46.44 12.80 -2.22
CA LEU A 345 47.01 12.94 -3.57
C LEU A 345 47.30 14.40 -3.91
N LYS A 346 46.43 15.33 -3.50
CA LYS A 346 46.63 16.76 -3.68
C LYS A 346 47.80 17.30 -2.85
N GLU A 347 47.93 16.86 -1.60
CA GLU A 347 49.05 17.21 -0.73
C GLU A 347 50.38 16.68 -1.31
N GLN A 348 50.44 15.40 -1.71
CA GLN A 348 51.61 14.81 -2.36
C GLN A 348 51.99 15.54 -3.66
N LYS A 349 51.00 15.92 -4.47
CA LYS A 349 51.25 16.68 -5.70
C LYS A 349 51.87 18.05 -5.41
N ALA A 350 51.33 18.77 -4.42
CA ALA A 350 51.87 20.08 -4.03
C ALA A 350 53.30 19.98 -3.47
N GLU A 351 53.59 18.92 -2.70
CA GLU A 351 54.94 18.65 -2.20
C GLU A 351 55.92 18.36 -3.35
N ILE A 352 55.52 17.53 -4.33
CA ILE A 352 56.32 17.25 -5.53
C ILE A 352 56.57 18.52 -6.34
N GLU A 353 55.55 19.37 -6.53
CA GLU A 353 55.69 20.66 -7.23
C GLU A 353 56.67 21.58 -6.51
N ALA A 354 56.59 21.69 -5.18
CA ALA A 354 57.53 22.49 -4.39
C ALA A 354 58.98 21.96 -4.46
N GLN A 355 59.17 20.64 -4.42
CA GLN A 355 60.49 20.01 -4.61
C GLN A 355 61.04 20.28 -6.01
N SER A 356 60.20 20.20 -7.04
CA SER A 356 60.57 20.53 -8.42
C SER A 356 61.04 21.99 -8.54
N ASP A 357 60.29 22.93 -7.96
CA ASP A 357 60.64 24.36 -7.97
C ASP A 357 61.96 24.63 -7.23
N GLN A 358 62.20 23.95 -6.10
CA GLN A 358 63.47 24.03 -5.39
C GLN A 358 64.64 23.50 -6.22
N ILE A 359 64.47 22.37 -6.90
CA ILE A 359 65.49 21.81 -7.79
C ILE A 359 65.80 22.80 -8.91
N ILE A 360 64.79 23.40 -9.53
CA ILE A 360 64.98 24.41 -10.59
C ILE A 360 65.73 25.63 -10.05
N ALA A 361 65.37 26.13 -8.87
CA ALA A 361 66.03 27.28 -8.24
C ALA A 361 67.50 26.99 -7.91
N ILE A 362 67.79 25.80 -7.35
CA ILE A 362 69.16 25.34 -7.07
C ILE A 362 69.94 25.25 -8.37
N ASN A 363 69.36 24.66 -9.41
CA ASN A 363 70.01 24.49 -10.71
C ASN A 363 70.36 25.86 -11.34
N ASN A 364 69.43 26.81 -11.34
CA ASN A 364 69.68 28.18 -11.82
C ASN A 364 70.77 28.91 -11.03
N ASN A 365 70.81 28.73 -9.70
CA ASN A 365 71.85 29.33 -8.86
C ASN A 365 73.22 28.69 -9.13
N LEU A 366 73.28 27.37 -9.25
CA LEU A 366 74.49 26.66 -9.66
C LEU A 366 75.00 27.15 -11.01
N GLU A 367 74.12 27.30 -11.99
CA GLU A 367 74.47 27.82 -13.31
C GLU A 367 75.03 29.25 -13.23
N THR A 368 74.39 30.12 -12.44
CA THR A 368 74.87 31.49 -12.20
C THR A 368 76.25 31.48 -11.54
N THR A 369 76.44 30.67 -10.51
CA THR A 369 77.71 30.52 -9.79
C THR A 369 78.81 29.99 -10.72
N ILE A 370 78.50 29.00 -11.57
CA ILE A 370 79.42 28.45 -12.57
C ILE A 370 79.85 29.56 -13.54
N GLN A 371 78.91 30.36 -14.05
CA GLN A 371 79.19 31.47 -14.95
C GLN A 371 80.05 32.56 -14.29
N GLU A 372 79.73 32.95 -13.05
CA GLU A 372 80.52 33.92 -12.28
C GLU A 372 81.95 33.43 -12.05
N ARG A 373 82.12 32.17 -11.63
CA ARG A 373 83.45 31.59 -11.38
C ARG A 373 84.25 31.42 -12.66
N THR A 374 83.59 31.06 -13.76
CA THR A 374 84.23 30.98 -15.08
C THR A 374 84.70 32.36 -15.54
N ARG A 375 83.88 33.40 -15.35
CA ARG A 375 84.26 34.79 -15.65
C ARG A 375 85.40 35.28 -14.76
N GLU A 376 85.37 34.99 -13.46
CA GLU A 376 86.44 35.33 -12.52
C GLU A 376 87.76 34.66 -12.91
N LEU A 377 87.72 33.35 -13.23
CA LEU A 377 88.88 32.59 -13.71
C LEU A 377 89.43 33.16 -15.02
N ALA A 378 88.56 33.49 -15.99
CA ALA A 378 88.98 34.10 -17.25
C ALA A 378 89.68 35.46 -17.03
N ASN A 379 89.15 36.30 -16.14
CA ASN A 379 89.77 37.58 -15.78
C ASN A 379 91.12 37.39 -15.08
N LYS A 380 91.22 36.43 -14.14
CA LYS A 380 92.48 36.10 -13.46
C LYS A 380 93.53 35.58 -14.43
N ASN A 381 93.15 34.70 -15.36
CA ASN A 381 94.04 34.22 -16.42
C ASN A 381 94.56 35.37 -17.29
N LYS A 382 93.68 36.28 -17.73
CA LYS A 382 94.09 37.46 -18.50
C LYS A 382 95.07 38.36 -17.74
N ALA A 383 94.84 38.57 -16.45
CA ALA A 383 95.76 39.34 -15.60
C ALA A 383 97.12 38.66 -15.43
N LEU A 384 97.14 37.32 -15.32
CA LEU A 384 98.38 36.54 -15.28
C LEU A 384 99.16 36.64 -16.59
N GLU A 385 98.49 36.54 -17.74
CA GLU A 385 99.10 36.74 -19.07
C GLU A 385 99.75 38.13 -19.19
N GLU A 386 99.06 39.19 -18.76
CA GLU A 386 99.59 40.56 -18.77
C GLU A 386 100.81 40.71 -17.83
N TYR A 387 100.76 40.08 -16.65
CA TYR A 387 101.87 40.08 -15.70
C TYR A 387 103.11 39.36 -16.24
N ALA A 388 102.91 38.19 -16.87
CA ALA A 388 103.96 37.44 -17.55
C ALA A 388 104.61 38.28 -18.67
N PHE A 389 103.79 38.97 -19.48
CA PHE A 389 104.28 39.84 -20.55
C PHE A 389 105.15 41.00 -20.03
N ILE A 390 104.69 41.71 -18.98
CA ILE A 390 105.45 42.82 -18.37
C ILE A 390 106.78 42.32 -17.81
N THR A 391 106.76 41.20 -17.10
CA THR A 391 107.96 40.65 -16.44
C THR A 391 109.00 40.19 -17.47
N ALA A 392 108.56 39.47 -18.51
CA ALA A 392 109.44 38.93 -19.54
C ALA A 392 110.09 40.01 -20.42
N HIS A 393 109.33 41.04 -20.82
CA HIS A 393 109.79 42.00 -21.83
C HIS A 393 110.14 43.37 -21.25
N LYS A 394 109.31 43.91 -20.34
CA LYS A 394 109.46 45.29 -19.87
C LYS A 394 110.45 45.43 -18.72
N LEU A 395 110.58 44.42 -17.85
CA LEU A 395 111.54 44.44 -16.74
C LEU A 395 112.92 43.91 -17.13
N ARG A 396 112.97 42.88 -17.99
CA ARG A 396 114.23 42.26 -18.41
C ARG A 396 115.12 43.18 -19.24
N ALA A 397 114.54 43.96 -20.15
CA ALA A 397 115.29 44.89 -20.99
C ALA A 397 116.09 45.95 -20.21
N PRO A 398 115.48 46.73 -19.28
CA PRO A 398 116.24 47.67 -18.46
C PRO A 398 117.22 46.96 -17.51
N LEU A 399 116.89 45.77 -17.00
CA LEU A 399 117.80 45.03 -16.13
C LEU A 399 119.05 44.52 -16.87
N ALA A 400 118.88 43.97 -18.07
CA ALA A 400 119.99 43.58 -18.94
C ALA A 400 120.88 44.79 -19.27
N ASN A 401 120.28 45.97 -19.48
CA ASN A 401 121.03 47.21 -19.66
C ASN A 401 121.80 47.60 -18.40
N ILE A 402 121.21 47.49 -17.20
CA ILE A 402 121.90 47.75 -15.92
C ILE A 402 123.07 46.79 -15.74
N LEU A 403 122.87 45.48 -15.92
CA LEU A 403 123.93 44.47 -15.84
C LEU A 403 125.05 44.74 -16.86
N GLY A 404 124.69 45.12 -18.09
CA GLY A 404 125.64 45.52 -19.12
C GLY A 404 126.47 46.73 -18.73
N LEU A 405 125.83 47.82 -18.28
CA LEU A 405 126.51 49.04 -17.83
C LEU A 405 127.41 48.77 -16.61
N VAL A 406 126.94 48.00 -15.64
CA VAL A 406 127.73 47.59 -14.48
C VAL A 406 128.96 46.80 -14.92
N SER A 407 128.82 45.88 -15.87
CA SER A 407 129.96 45.11 -16.40
C SER A 407 131.00 45.98 -17.14
N MET A 408 130.57 47.08 -17.76
CA MET A 408 131.48 48.03 -18.41
C MET A 408 132.22 48.89 -17.36
N ILE A 409 131.54 49.29 -16.29
CA ILE A 409 132.17 50.02 -15.17
C ILE A 409 133.19 49.13 -14.45
N ASP A 410 132.90 47.85 -14.27
CA ASP A 410 133.78 46.84 -13.65
C ASP A 410 135.11 46.66 -14.41
N GLN A 411 135.16 47.05 -15.69
CA GLN A 411 136.37 46.98 -16.54
C GLN A 411 137.18 48.30 -16.58
N ALA A 412 136.68 49.38 -15.96
CA ALA A 412 137.38 50.66 -15.90
C ALA A 412 138.42 50.71 -14.76
N HIS A 413 139.39 51.63 -14.84
CA HIS A 413 140.33 51.89 -13.73
C HIS A 413 139.60 52.61 -12.59
N LEU A 414 139.00 51.84 -11.68
CA LEU A 414 138.26 52.33 -10.52
C LEU A 414 139.20 52.66 -9.35
N ARG A 415 138.91 53.72 -8.60
CA ARG A 415 139.56 53.98 -7.30
C ARG A 415 139.11 52.93 -6.28
N GLU A 416 139.92 52.62 -5.27
CA GLU A 416 139.59 51.58 -4.25
C GLU A 416 138.24 51.82 -3.55
N GLU A 417 137.82 53.08 -3.38
CA GLU A 417 136.52 53.44 -2.80
C GLU A 417 135.32 53.16 -3.73
N GLU A 418 135.54 53.05 -5.05
CA GLU A 418 134.47 52.88 -6.06
C GLU A 418 134.17 51.41 -6.35
N LYS A 419 135.15 50.50 -6.13
CA LYS A 419 135.00 49.06 -6.36
C LYS A 419 133.90 48.43 -5.50
N ASP A 420 133.79 48.86 -4.24
CA ASP A 420 132.84 48.29 -3.28
C ASP A 420 131.39 48.64 -3.66
N VAL A 421 131.17 49.85 -4.18
CA VAL A 421 129.86 50.31 -4.65
C VAL A 421 129.43 49.58 -5.92
N VAL A 422 130.36 49.40 -6.88
CA VAL A 422 130.09 48.70 -8.14
C VAL A 422 129.82 47.20 -7.90
N SER A 423 130.55 46.57 -6.98
CA SER A 423 130.29 45.17 -6.59
C SER A 423 128.89 45.00 -5.99
N ASN A 424 128.51 45.89 -5.06
CA ASN A 424 127.17 45.84 -4.46
C ASN A 424 126.04 46.10 -5.49
N LEU A 425 126.28 46.96 -6.49
CA LEU A 425 125.34 47.21 -7.58
C LEU A 425 125.21 46.00 -8.51
N LYS A 426 126.31 45.32 -8.82
CA LYS A 426 126.35 44.08 -9.59
C LYS A 426 125.59 42.96 -8.90
N ASP A 427 125.83 42.77 -7.60
CA ASP A 427 125.13 41.77 -6.80
C ASP A 427 123.63 42.06 -6.71
N SER A 428 123.25 43.33 -6.57
CA SER A 428 121.85 43.75 -6.54
C SER A 428 121.13 43.53 -7.87
N ALA A 429 121.79 43.84 -9.00
CA ALA A 429 121.25 43.62 -10.33
C ALA A 429 121.15 42.11 -10.66
N THR A 430 122.12 41.30 -10.23
CA THR A 430 122.11 39.85 -10.44
C THR A 430 121.01 39.16 -9.63
N LYS A 431 120.84 39.54 -8.35
CA LYS A 431 119.72 39.06 -7.53
C LYS A 431 118.36 39.42 -8.13
N LEU A 432 118.22 40.60 -8.72
CA LEU A 432 116.97 41.01 -9.37
C LEU A 432 116.67 40.16 -10.61
N ASP A 433 117.68 39.73 -11.37
CA ASP A 433 117.50 38.88 -12.55
C ASP A 433 117.08 37.46 -12.17
N GLU A 434 117.67 36.91 -11.10
CA GLU A 434 117.28 35.63 -10.51
C GLU A 434 115.82 35.64 -10.03
N ILE A 435 115.39 36.72 -9.35
CA ILE A 435 114.00 36.88 -8.90
C ILE A 435 113.05 36.92 -10.10
N ILE A 436 113.38 37.68 -11.16
CA ILE A 436 112.57 37.74 -12.39
C ILE A 436 112.45 36.36 -13.04
N HIS A 437 113.54 35.58 -13.13
CA HIS A 437 113.50 34.21 -13.63
C HIS A 437 112.63 33.28 -12.78
N SER A 438 112.71 33.39 -11.45
CA SER A 438 111.90 32.58 -10.54
C SER A 438 110.41 32.88 -10.69
N VAL A 439 110.03 34.16 -10.84
CA VAL A 439 108.63 34.55 -11.03
C VAL A 439 108.08 34.02 -12.35
N MET A 440 108.88 34.09 -13.43
CA MET A 440 108.46 33.61 -14.75
C MET A 440 108.26 32.08 -14.76
N ASN A 441 109.18 31.33 -14.15
CA ASN A 441 109.05 29.88 -14.00
C ASN A 441 107.86 29.47 -13.11
N ALA A 442 107.45 30.30 -12.15
CA ALA A 442 106.28 30.04 -11.32
C ALA A 442 104.96 30.27 -12.09
N ILE A 443 104.96 31.19 -13.07
CA ILE A 443 103.78 31.49 -13.91
C ILE A 443 103.65 30.48 -15.07
N ASP A 444 104.76 30.00 -15.64
CA ASP A 444 104.78 29.02 -16.75
C ASP A 444 104.51 27.56 -16.32
N ARG A 445 104.46 27.27 -15.01
CA ARG A 445 104.04 25.94 -14.55
C ARG A 445 102.53 25.78 -14.79
N PRO A 446 102.10 24.82 -15.62
CA PRO A 446 100.70 24.49 -15.72
C PRO A 446 100.22 24.05 -14.33
N ASN A 447 99.11 24.62 -13.85
CA ASN A 447 98.39 24.06 -12.71
C ASN A 447 97.87 22.67 -13.14
N GLU A 448 98.67 21.62 -12.94
CA GLU A 448 98.18 20.24 -12.98
C GLU A 448 97.21 20.04 -11.81
N GLN A 449 95.91 20.05 -12.12
CA GLN A 449 94.88 19.55 -11.23
C GLN A 449 94.97 18.01 -11.13
N PRO A 450 94.97 17.42 -9.92
CA PRO A 450 94.74 15.99 -9.77
C PRO A 450 93.24 15.64 -10.01
N PRO A 451 92.93 14.37 -10.32
CA PRO A 451 91.65 13.94 -10.92
C PRO A 451 90.46 14.06 -9.98
N GLN A 452 89.30 14.43 -10.55
CA GLN A 452 88.00 14.31 -9.90
C GLN A 452 87.61 12.82 -9.74
N ALA A 453 87.08 12.49 -8.56
CA ALA A 453 86.72 11.15 -8.09
C ALA A 453 85.52 10.53 -8.81
#